data_AF-A0A382QR48-F1
#
_entry.id   AF-A0A382QR48-F1
#
_cell.length_a   1.000
_cell.length_b   1.000
_cell.length_c   1.000
_cell.angle_alpha   90.00
_cell.angle_beta   90.00
_cell.angle_gamma   90.00
#
_symmetry.space_group_name_H-M   'P 1'
#
loop_
_entity.id
_entity.type
_entity.pdbx_description
1 polymer ?
#
loop_
_entity_poly.entity_id
_entity_poly.type
_entity_poly.pdbx_seq_one_letter_code
_entity_poly.pdbx_strand_id
1 'polypeptide(L)'
;MNLTIVSFAKGRTRYEEAEAEFVRRLSGHGSVTVEVVKNWKDKDGLPTRLLGNTYPVGLYIDGRSYTSTALAQHVGNLLQRGNSHLVFAIGGADGMPPVWT
;
A
#
# COMPACT_ATOMS: atom_id res chain seq x y z
N MET A 1 3.07 -10.68 -9.45
CA MET A 1 2.66 -10.09 -8.15
C MET A 1 1.59 -9.06 -8.44
N ASN A 2 0.58 -8.97 -7.57
CA ASN A 2 -0.39 -7.89 -7.57
C ASN A 2 -0.07 -6.94 -6.40
N LEU A 3 0.02 -5.66 -6.69
CA LEU A 3 0.36 -4.62 -5.73
C LEU A 3 -0.72 -3.55 -5.75
N THR A 4 -1.29 -3.25 -4.60
CA THR A 4 -2.17 -2.08 -4.43
C THR A 4 -1.55 -1.14 -3.42
N ILE A 5 -1.44 0.14 -3.77
CA ILE A 5 -1.08 1.21 -2.85
C ILE A 5 -2.36 1.95 -2.51
N VAL A 6 -2.74 1.94 -1.24
CA VAL A 6 -3.92 2.65 -0.72
C VAL A 6 -3.45 3.85 0.07
N SER A 7 -3.88 5.04 -0.33
CA SER A 7 -3.59 6.28 0.38
C SER A 7 -4.84 6.84 1.03
N PHE A 8 -4.74 7.17 2.30
CA PHE A 8 -5.75 7.88 3.09
C PHE A 8 -5.46 9.40 3.16
N ALA A 9 -4.41 9.87 2.48
CA ALA A 9 -4.06 11.27 2.42
C ALA A 9 -5.11 12.09 1.66
N LYS A 10 -5.54 13.21 2.26
CA LYS A 10 -6.48 14.14 1.65
C LYS A 10 -5.71 15.12 0.78
N GLY A 11 -5.82 15.02 -0.55
CA GLY A 11 -5.31 16.04 -1.48
C GLY A 11 -4.51 15.51 -2.66
N ARG A 12 -3.90 16.44 -3.40
CA ARG A 12 -2.94 16.18 -4.49
C ARG A 12 -1.52 16.15 -3.93
N THR A 13 -0.66 15.30 -4.45
CA THR A 13 0.72 15.16 -3.97
C THR A 13 1.67 16.17 -4.63
N ARG A 14 1.26 16.82 -5.74
CA ARG A 14 2.10 17.66 -6.62
C ARG A 14 3.20 16.88 -7.35
N TYR A 15 3.21 15.55 -7.21
CA TYR A 15 4.19 14.64 -7.80
C TYR A 15 3.53 13.59 -8.69
N GLU A 16 2.33 13.88 -9.20
CA GLU A 16 1.51 12.93 -9.95
C GLU A 16 2.23 12.38 -11.20
N GLU A 17 3.06 13.20 -11.86
CA GLU A 17 3.89 12.76 -13.00
C GLU A 17 4.94 11.74 -12.59
N ALA A 18 5.61 11.96 -11.45
CA ALA A 18 6.60 11.04 -10.93
C ALA A 18 5.94 9.73 -10.50
N GLU A 19 4.81 9.81 -9.80
CA GLU A 19 4.01 8.63 -9.41
C GLU A 19 3.61 7.81 -10.64
N ALA A 20 3.11 8.46 -11.69
CA ALA A 20 2.72 7.80 -12.94
C ALA A 20 3.92 7.09 -13.60
N GLU A 21 5.09 7.72 -13.63
CA GLU A 21 6.30 7.12 -14.19
C GLU A 21 6.77 5.90 -13.38
N PHE A 22 6.71 5.94 -12.04
CA PHE A 22 7.06 4.80 -11.20
C PHE A 22 6.06 3.66 -11.33
N VAL A 23 4.75 3.96 -11.39
CA VAL A 23 3.71 2.96 -11.65
C VAL A 23 3.93 2.28 -13.01
N ARG A 24 4.24 3.06 -14.06
CA ARG A 24 4.54 2.54 -15.40
C ARG A 24 5.77 1.62 -15.42
N ARG A 25 6.80 1.93 -14.65
CA ARG A 25 7.99 1.05 -14.54
C ARG A 25 7.66 -0.22 -13.78
N LEU A 26 6.95 -0.11 -12.67
CA LEU A 26 6.57 -1.26 -11.84
C LEU A 26 5.58 -2.19 -12.57
N SER A 27 4.75 -1.67 -13.48
CA SER A 27 3.81 -2.50 -14.25
C SER A 27 4.50 -3.50 -15.18
N GLY A 28 5.79 -3.30 -15.49
CA GLY A 28 6.61 -4.31 -16.18
C GLY A 28 6.91 -5.56 -15.33
N HIS A 29 6.63 -5.52 -14.02
CA HIS A 29 6.95 -6.58 -13.07
C HIS A 29 5.71 -7.17 -12.37
N GLY A 30 4.51 -6.66 -12.67
CA GLY A 30 3.26 -7.12 -12.07
C GLY A 30 2.10 -6.16 -12.27
N SER A 31 0.93 -6.51 -11.73
CA SER A 31 -0.20 -5.58 -11.68
C SER A 31 0.01 -4.59 -10.55
N VAL A 32 -0.11 -3.29 -10.84
CA VAL A 32 0.04 -2.21 -9.86
C VAL A 32 -1.18 -1.31 -9.93
N THR A 33 -1.77 -1.02 -8.79
CA THR A 33 -2.91 -0.10 -8.65
C THR A 33 -2.63 0.88 -7.53
N VAL A 34 -2.93 2.15 -7.76
CA VAL A 34 -2.86 3.20 -6.74
C VAL A 34 -4.26 3.76 -6.52
N GLU A 35 -4.68 3.83 -5.27
CA GLU A 35 -6.03 4.21 -4.88
C GLU A 35 -5.99 5.24 -3.76
N VAL A 36 -6.79 6.29 -3.89
CA VAL A 36 -6.96 7.30 -2.84
C VAL A 36 -8.34 7.14 -2.23
N VAL A 37 -8.39 6.79 -0.95
CA VAL A 37 -9.64 6.70 -0.19
C VAL A 37 -9.98 8.09 0.32
N LYS A 38 -10.93 8.74 -0.37
CA LYS A 38 -11.43 10.07 0.00
C LYS A 38 -12.49 9.95 1.08
N ASN A 39 -12.56 10.95 1.97
CA ASN A 39 -13.62 11.11 2.96
C ASN A 39 -13.83 9.91 3.92
N TRP A 40 -12.76 9.18 4.23
CA TRP A 40 -12.79 8.15 5.26
C TRP A 40 -13.06 8.76 6.65
N LYS A 41 -13.76 8.01 7.49
CA LYS A 41 -14.12 8.33 8.87
C LYS A 41 -13.38 7.41 9.83
N ASP A 42 -13.42 7.71 11.12
CA ASP A 42 -12.76 6.92 12.17
C ASP A 42 -13.23 5.47 12.28
N LYS A 43 -14.34 5.09 11.63
CA LYS A 43 -14.83 3.71 11.58
C LYS A 43 -14.40 2.96 10.32
N ASP A 44 -13.78 3.67 9.38
CA ASP A 44 -13.38 3.12 8.11
C ASP A 44 -12.00 2.46 8.20
N GLY A 45 -11.74 1.62 7.21
CA GLY A 45 -10.57 0.77 7.14
C GLY A 45 -10.01 0.66 5.74
N LEU A 46 -9.26 -0.41 5.50
CA LEU A 46 -9.04 -0.83 4.13
C LEU A 46 -10.40 -1.11 3.45
N PRO A 47 -10.58 -0.70 2.17
CA PRO A 47 -11.77 -1.04 1.41
C PRO A 47 -12.07 -2.55 1.50
N THR A 48 -13.33 -2.91 1.75
CA THR A 48 -13.72 -4.32 2.04
C THR A 48 -13.28 -5.31 0.96
N ARG A 49 -13.23 -4.89 -0.30
CA ARG A 49 -12.71 -5.69 -1.42
C ARG A 49 -11.23 -6.09 -1.29
N LEU A 50 -10.47 -5.42 -0.42
CA LEU A 50 -9.06 -5.70 -0.13
C LEU A 50 -8.88 -6.54 1.14
N LEU A 51 -9.90 -6.73 1.99
CA LEU A 51 -9.78 -7.42 3.29
C LEU A 51 -9.72 -8.96 3.19
N GLY A 52 -9.97 -9.55 2.02
CA GLY A 52 -10.07 -11.01 1.84
C GLY A 52 -8.75 -11.67 1.49
N ASN A 53 -8.37 -11.58 0.22
CA ASN A 53 -7.25 -12.35 -0.36
C ASN A 53 -6.00 -11.49 -0.56
N THR A 54 -5.76 -10.53 0.34
CA THR A 54 -4.59 -9.65 0.26
C THR A 54 -3.79 -9.68 1.54
N TYR A 55 -2.52 -9.34 1.44
CA TYR A 55 -1.63 -9.17 2.57
C TYR A 55 -1.39 -7.67 2.81
N PRO A 56 -2.05 -7.07 3.81
CA PRO A 56 -1.89 -5.65 4.10
C PRO A 56 -0.56 -5.35 4.81
N VAL A 57 0.09 -4.26 4.39
CA VAL A 57 1.32 -3.71 4.93
C VAL A 57 1.06 -2.23 5.23
N GLY A 58 0.82 -1.90 6.50
CA GLY A 58 0.67 -0.52 6.93
C GLY A 58 2.02 0.17 7.11
N LEU A 59 2.14 1.40 6.60
CA LEU A 59 3.31 2.23 6.83
C LEU A 59 3.14 3.02 8.14
N TYR A 60 4.00 2.73 9.12
CA TYR A 60 4.06 3.38 10.43
C TYR A 60 5.47 3.90 10.71
N ILE A 61 5.58 5.07 11.34
CA ILE A 61 6.87 5.64 11.76
C ILE A 61 7.57 4.69 12.75
N ASP A 62 6.82 4.16 13.73
CA ASP A 62 7.33 3.19 14.70
C ASP A 62 7.28 1.73 14.19
N GLY A 63 7.04 1.56 12.89
CA GLY A 63 7.04 0.25 12.24
C GLY A 63 8.44 -0.34 12.12
N ARG A 64 8.53 -1.60 11.69
CA ARG A 64 9.81 -2.21 11.38
C ARG A 64 10.46 -1.52 10.19
N SER A 65 11.63 -0.91 10.41
CA SER A 65 12.44 -0.34 9.34
C SER A 65 13.14 -1.43 8.54
N TYR A 66 13.21 -1.24 7.23
CA TYR A 66 13.94 -2.12 6.31
C TYR A 66 14.91 -1.29 5.46
N THR A 67 16.09 -1.83 5.17
CA THR A 67 16.89 -1.37 4.02
C THR A 67 16.25 -1.85 2.71
N SER A 68 16.66 -1.32 1.56
CA SER A 68 16.10 -1.74 0.26
C SER A 68 16.28 -3.24 -0.01
N THR A 69 17.44 -3.80 0.32
CA THR A 69 17.69 -5.25 0.15
C THR A 69 16.86 -6.09 1.13
N ALA A 70 16.72 -5.63 2.37
CA ALA A 70 15.89 -6.32 3.37
C ALA A 70 14.40 -6.27 3.00
N LEU A 71 13.91 -5.15 2.46
CA LEU A 71 12.53 -5.04 1.97
C LEU A 71 12.29 -5.95 0.77
N ALA A 72 13.23 -6.00 -0.19
CA ALA A 72 13.13 -6.90 -1.34
C ALA A 72 13.07 -8.38 -0.90
N GLN A 73 13.92 -8.77 0.05
CA GLN A 73 13.88 -10.12 0.64
C GLN A 73 12.58 -10.39 1.38
N HIS A 74 12.08 -9.42 2.16
CA HIS A 74 10.81 -9.53 2.87
C HIS A 74 9.63 -9.75 1.91
N VAL A 75 9.52 -8.93 0.86
CA VAL A 75 8.52 -9.08 -0.20
C VAL A 75 8.65 -10.44 -0.88
N GLY A 76 9.88 -10.85 -1.24
CA GLY A 76 10.14 -12.17 -1.82
C GLY A 76 9.65 -13.33 -0.94
N ASN A 77 9.89 -13.25 0.37
CA ASN A 77 9.41 -14.24 1.33
C ASN A 77 7.88 -14.28 1.42
N LEU A 78 7.20 -13.13 1.36
CA LEU A 78 5.73 -13.06 1.37
C LEU A 78 5.16 -13.75 0.13
N LEU A 79 5.74 -13.50 -1.05
CA LEU A 79 5.35 -14.14 -2.31
C LEU A 79 5.56 -15.66 -2.26
N GLN A 80 6.70 -16.13 -1.75
CA GLN A 80 6.99 -17.57 -1.60
C GLN A 80 6.01 -18.29 -0.67
N ARG A 81 5.42 -17.57 0.29
CA ARG A 81 4.37 -18.07 1.19
C ARG A 81 2.97 -18.05 0.58
N GLY A 82 2.83 -17.68 -0.69
CA GLY A 82 1.56 -17.65 -1.42
C GLY A 82 0.81 -16.32 -1.38
N ASN A 83 1.35 -15.28 -0.74
CA ASN A 83 0.72 -13.96 -0.72
C ASN A 83 0.93 -13.26 -2.06
N SER A 84 0.05 -13.52 -3.03
CA SER A 84 0.21 -13.01 -4.40
C SER A 84 -0.25 -11.56 -4.58
N HIS A 85 -1.06 -11.04 -3.64
CA HIS A 85 -1.58 -9.67 -3.62
C HIS A 85 -1.17 -8.93 -2.35
N LEU A 86 -0.26 -7.96 -2.49
CA LEU A 86 0.19 -7.11 -1.39
C LEU A 86 -0.53 -5.77 -1.44
N VAL A 87 -0.95 -5.25 -0.28
CA VAL A 87 -1.58 -3.94 -0.14
C VAL A 87 -0.73 -3.07 0.76
N PHE A 88 -0.08 -2.04 0.22
CA PHE A 88 0.64 -1.06 1.03
C PHE A 88 -0.31 0.10 1.36
N ALA A 89 -0.56 0.32 2.65
CA ALA A 89 -1.44 1.38 3.12
C ALA A 89 -0.62 2.57 3.64
N ILE A 90 -1.00 3.78 3.24
CA ILE A 90 -0.41 5.04 3.67
C ILE A 90 -1.48 5.85 4.40
N GLY A 91 -1.23 6.19 5.66
CA GLY A 91 -2.15 6.97 6.48
C GLY A 91 -2.40 8.39 5.95
N GLY A 92 -3.42 9.04 6.51
CA GLY A 92 -3.65 10.47 6.33
C GLY A 92 -2.77 11.31 7.28
N ALA A 93 -3.03 12.62 7.30
CA ALA A 93 -2.34 13.54 8.21
C ALA A 93 -2.52 13.15 9.70
N ASP A 94 -3.69 12.63 10.04
CA ASP A 94 -4.04 12.18 11.40
C ASP A 94 -3.60 10.72 11.68
N GLY A 95 -2.85 10.11 10.77
CA GLY A 95 -2.38 8.72 10.86
C GLY A 95 -3.23 7.71 10.10
N MET A 96 -3.19 6.45 10.54
CA MET A 96 -3.90 5.34 9.91
C MET A 96 -5.35 5.23 10.40
N PRO A 97 -6.28 4.75 9.56
CA PRO A 97 -7.63 4.45 10.01
C PRO A 97 -7.62 3.44 11.16
N PRO A 98 -8.51 3.57 12.17
CA PRO A 98 -8.49 2.70 13.36
C PRO A 98 -8.79 1.23 13.06
N VAL A 99 -9.53 0.95 11.99
CA VAL A 99 -9.99 -0.40 11.62
C VAL A 99 -9.30 -0.83 10.32
N TRP A 100 -7.97 -0.98 10.32
CA TRP A 100 -7.20 -1.24 9.08
C TRP A 100 -6.83 -2.71 8.84
N THR A 101 -7.13 -3.60 9.79
CA THR A 101 -7.02 -5.08 9.76
C THR A 101 -8.22 -5.70 10.44
#